data_AF-A0A6C0B1H3-F1
#
_entry.id   AF-A0A6C0B1H3-F1
#
_cell.length_a   1.000
_cell.length_b   1.000
_cell.length_c   1.000
_cell.angle_alpha   90.00
_cell.angle_beta   90.00
_cell.angle_gamma   90.00
#
_symmetry.space_group_name_H-M   'P 1'
#
loop_
_entity.id
_entity.type
_entity.pdbx_description
1 polymer ?
#
loop_
_entity_poly.entity_id
_entity_poly.type
_entity_poly.pdbx_seq_one_letter_code
_entity_poly.pdbx_strand_id
1 'polypeptide(L)'
;MDVSFWGPSGWQLLHLIAAEGGLYAKGTLDIMPFILPCKYCRASAQRFWKQSKPHGDLQKWLYIFHNKVNKKLIKQHAEDPKCNLPVPAPPFEEIQKRYASILDSQPTEIPGRDFLYSIAYNFNPQEQNVKDHETFWVLLKGSFPFPEFRKHISIPWFNSRSDYLFSVHTMFSKMKPQKSLQSIAQQLAYYKSGCTKKTYKGKTCKKVGTGYTKNRDRKRTYRLTHSRLL
;
A
#
# COMPACT_ATOMS: atom_id res chain seq x y z
N MET A 1 0.05 9.84 3.18
CA MET A 1 -0.14 8.89 4.30
C MET A 1 1.19 8.47 4.92
N ASP A 2 1.23 8.21 6.23
CA ASP A 2 2.38 7.61 6.93
C ASP A 2 2.67 6.19 6.45
N VAL A 3 3.90 5.95 5.97
CA VAL A 3 4.30 4.68 5.33
C VAL A 3 4.35 3.52 6.32
N SER A 4 4.60 3.76 7.61
CA SER A 4 4.57 2.67 8.60
C SER A 4 3.18 2.09 8.82
N PHE A 5 2.11 2.83 8.47
CA PHE A 5 0.74 2.38 8.60
C PHE A 5 0.32 1.48 7.42
N TRP A 6 0.50 1.95 6.19
CA TRP A 6 -0.01 1.25 5.01
C TRP A 6 1.03 0.38 4.30
N GLY A 7 2.33 0.64 4.51
CA GLY A 7 3.43 -0.02 3.81
C GLY A 7 3.44 -1.53 3.98
N PRO A 8 3.41 -2.07 5.22
CA PRO A 8 3.39 -3.52 5.43
C PRO A 8 2.19 -4.20 4.75
N SER A 9 0.99 -3.63 4.90
CA SER A 9 -0.25 -4.13 4.28
C SER A 9 -0.15 -4.12 2.75
N GLY A 10 0.40 -3.05 2.17
CA GLY A 10 0.61 -2.94 0.72
C GLY A 10 1.62 -3.95 0.19
N TRP A 11 2.76 -4.12 0.86
CA TRP A 11 3.76 -5.12 0.46
C TRP A 11 3.24 -6.55 0.57
N GLN A 12 2.48 -6.89 1.61
CA GLN A 12 1.85 -8.21 1.71
C GLN A 12 0.91 -8.46 0.52
N LEU A 13 0.02 -7.52 0.21
CA LEU A 13 -0.90 -7.67 -0.94
C LEU A 13 -0.13 -7.85 -2.25
N LEU A 14 0.85 -6.98 -2.53
CA LEU A 14 1.58 -7.02 -3.80
C LEU A 14 2.39 -8.31 -3.96
N HIS A 15 3.00 -8.81 -2.88
CA HIS A 15 3.70 -10.09 -2.91
C HIS A 15 2.77 -11.28 -3.07
N LEU A 16 1.58 -11.26 -2.46
CA LEU A 16 0.55 -12.27 -2.70
C LEU A 16 0.10 -12.27 -4.16
N ILE A 17 -0.13 -11.09 -4.76
CA ILE A 17 -0.48 -10.94 -6.18
C ILE A 17 0.64 -11.48 -7.08
N ALA A 18 1.89 -11.15 -6.76
CA ALA A 18 3.04 -11.67 -7.51
C ALA A 18 3.19 -13.19 -7.38
N ALA A 19 2.86 -13.73 -6.20
CA ALA A 19 2.98 -15.15 -5.89
C ALA A 19 1.90 -16.01 -6.52
N GLU A 20 0.64 -15.56 -6.48
CA GLU A 20 -0.46 -16.21 -7.20
C GLU A 20 -0.25 -16.08 -8.72
N GLY A 21 0.20 -14.93 -9.19
CA GLY A 21 0.41 -14.66 -10.60
C GLY A 21 -0.90 -14.48 -11.37
N GLY A 22 -0.98 -15.07 -12.56
CA GLY A 22 -2.13 -14.95 -13.45
C GLY A 22 -2.11 -13.71 -14.36
N LEU A 23 -3.11 -13.64 -15.26
CA LEU A 23 -3.15 -12.69 -16.37
C LEU A 23 -3.02 -11.22 -15.94
N TYR A 24 -3.63 -10.86 -14.82
CA TYR A 24 -3.72 -9.46 -14.39
C TYR A 24 -2.63 -9.04 -13.40
N ALA A 25 -1.88 -9.98 -12.81
CA ALA A 25 -0.87 -9.66 -11.78
C ALA A 25 0.20 -8.70 -12.31
N LYS A 26 0.74 -8.96 -13.50
CA LYS A 26 1.72 -8.08 -14.14
C LYS A 26 1.18 -6.66 -14.28
N GLY A 27 -0.08 -6.52 -14.72
CA GLY A 27 -0.73 -5.22 -14.87
C GLY A 27 -0.88 -4.49 -13.53
N THR A 28 -1.32 -5.19 -12.49
CA THR A 28 -1.46 -4.60 -11.15
C THR A 28 -0.12 -4.08 -10.61
N LEU A 29 0.95 -4.86 -10.80
CA LEU A 29 2.32 -4.44 -10.42
C LEU A 29 2.88 -3.32 -11.30
N ASP A 30 2.41 -3.18 -12.53
CA ASP A 30 2.85 -2.13 -13.46
C ASP A 30 2.22 -0.78 -13.10
N ILE A 31 0.94 -0.76 -12.72
CA ILE A 31 0.20 0.47 -12.36
C ILE A 31 0.40 0.90 -10.89
N MET A 32 0.84 0.00 -10.00
CA MET A 32 1.02 0.33 -8.57
C MET A 32 1.82 1.63 -8.29
N PRO A 33 2.88 2.00 -9.04
CA PRO A 33 3.68 3.20 -8.72
C PRO A 33 2.88 4.51 -8.85
N PHE A 34 1.79 4.51 -9.60
CA PHE A 34 0.98 5.68 -9.92
C PHE A 34 -0.09 5.96 -8.86
N ILE A 35 -0.49 4.95 -8.09
CA ILE A 35 -1.63 5.04 -7.15
C ILE A 35 -1.23 5.07 -5.67
N LEU A 36 0.06 4.93 -5.33
CA LEU A 36 0.51 4.88 -3.93
C LEU A 36 0.04 6.10 -3.12
N PRO A 37 -0.39 5.96 -1.85
CA PRO A 37 -0.99 7.04 -1.03
C PRO A 37 0.05 8.02 -0.45
N CYS A 38 1.18 8.19 -1.14
CA CYS A 38 2.27 9.06 -0.74
C CYS A 38 3.00 9.57 -1.99
N LYS A 39 2.99 10.89 -2.20
CA LYS A 39 3.63 11.53 -3.36
C LYS A 39 5.13 11.20 -3.51
N TYR A 40 5.87 11.14 -2.41
CA TYR A 40 7.30 10.78 -2.42
C TYR A 40 7.53 9.31 -2.75
N CYS A 41 6.64 8.43 -2.28
CA CYS A 41 6.66 7.01 -2.64
C CYS A 41 6.34 6.84 -4.12
N ARG A 42 5.30 7.50 -4.65
CA ARG A 42 4.97 7.49 -6.09
C ARG A 42 6.15 7.91 -6.94
N ALA A 43 6.73 9.09 -6.66
CA ALA A 43 7.88 9.59 -7.42
C ALA A 43 9.09 8.64 -7.36
N SER A 44 9.36 8.03 -6.20
CA SER A 44 10.47 7.07 -6.08
C SER A 44 10.18 5.75 -6.79
N ALA A 45 8.96 5.22 -6.64
CA ALA A 45 8.51 3.99 -7.25
C ALA A 45 8.50 4.12 -8.78
N GLN A 46 8.00 5.23 -9.33
CA GLN A 46 8.01 5.50 -10.77
C GLN A 46 9.43 5.55 -11.33
N ARG A 47 10.41 6.11 -10.59
CA ARG A 47 11.82 6.08 -11.01
C ARG A 47 12.37 4.66 -11.05
N PHE A 48 12.11 3.84 -10.03
CA PHE A 48 12.55 2.43 -10.02
C PHE A 48 11.85 1.60 -11.10
N TRP A 49 10.57 1.87 -11.33
CA TRP A 49 9.76 1.24 -12.36
C TRP A 49 10.27 1.54 -13.78
N LYS A 50 10.66 2.80 -14.07
CA LYS A 50 11.27 3.17 -15.36
C LYS A 50 12.56 2.39 -15.65
N GLN A 51 13.32 2.02 -14.63
CA GLN A 51 14.55 1.23 -14.77
C GLN A 51 14.28 -0.26 -15.01
N SER A 52 13.16 -0.78 -14.49
CA SER A 52 12.81 -2.20 -14.60
C SER A 52 11.31 -2.34 -14.40
N LYS A 53 10.58 -2.43 -15.51
CA LYS A 53 9.14 -2.75 -15.50
C LYS A 53 8.92 -4.21 -15.07
N PRO A 54 7.75 -4.57 -14.52
CA PRO A 54 7.44 -5.97 -14.20
C PRO A 54 7.55 -6.85 -15.46
N HIS A 55 8.36 -7.89 -15.38
CA HIS A 55 8.60 -8.87 -16.45
C HIS A 55 9.10 -10.19 -15.87
N GLY A 56 8.96 -11.28 -16.64
CA GLY A 56 9.42 -12.61 -16.23
C GLY A 56 8.78 -13.09 -14.94
N ASP A 57 9.61 -13.63 -14.04
CA ASP A 57 9.19 -14.01 -12.69
C ASP A 57 8.81 -12.76 -11.87
N LEU A 58 7.49 -12.59 -11.68
CA LEU A 58 6.93 -11.43 -10.99
C LEU A 58 7.28 -11.41 -9.50
N GLN A 59 7.42 -12.57 -8.85
CA GLN A 59 7.85 -12.64 -7.44
C GLN A 59 9.27 -12.13 -7.30
N LYS A 60 10.18 -12.64 -8.15
CA LYS A 60 11.59 -12.23 -8.15
C LYS A 60 11.74 -10.76 -8.52
N TRP A 61 10.98 -10.29 -9.52
CA TRP A 61 10.95 -8.88 -9.88
C TRP A 61 10.51 -8.00 -8.70
N LEU A 62 9.41 -8.35 -8.04
CA LEU A 62 8.88 -7.57 -6.91
C LEU A 62 9.82 -7.60 -5.71
N TYR A 63 10.46 -8.74 -5.44
CA TYR A 63 11.51 -8.87 -4.44
C TYR A 63 12.67 -7.88 -4.68
N ILE A 64 13.18 -7.83 -5.92
CA ILE A 64 14.25 -6.89 -6.31
C ILE A 64 13.75 -5.44 -6.19
N PHE A 65 12.53 -5.15 -6.65
CA PHE A 65 11.92 -3.83 -6.56
C PHE A 65 11.77 -3.35 -5.12
N HIS A 66 11.25 -4.20 -4.22
CA HIS A 66 11.13 -3.93 -2.80
C HIS A 66 12.52 -3.68 -2.17
N ASN A 67 13.53 -4.48 -2.54
CA ASN A 67 14.90 -4.26 -2.07
C ASN A 67 15.52 -2.93 -2.53
N LYS A 68 15.16 -2.41 -3.72
CA LYS A 68 15.54 -1.04 -4.12
C LYS A 68 14.92 0.00 -3.18
N VAL A 69 13.67 -0.19 -2.77
CA VAL A 69 13.01 0.67 -1.78
C VAL A 69 13.71 0.56 -0.41
N ASN A 70 14.04 -0.64 0.04
CA ASN A 70 14.75 -0.85 1.31
C ASN A 70 16.12 -0.18 1.34
N LYS A 71 16.94 -0.37 0.29
CA LYS A 71 18.24 0.33 0.15
C LYS A 71 18.09 1.85 0.23
N LYS A 72 17.07 2.40 -0.43
CA LYS A 72 16.75 3.83 -0.33
C LYS A 72 16.40 4.24 1.11
N LEU A 73 15.57 3.47 1.81
CA LEU A 73 15.17 3.78 3.18
C LEU A 73 16.34 3.67 4.17
N ILE A 74 17.23 2.68 4.00
CA ILE A 74 18.48 2.54 4.78
C ILE A 74 19.35 3.79 4.61
N LYS A 75 19.59 4.22 3.35
CA LYS A 75 20.33 5.46 3.08
C LYS A 75 19.66 6.68 3.73
N GLN A 76 18.33 6.79 3.64
CA GLN A 76 17.59 7.88 4.27
C GLN A 76 17.69 7.86 5.80
N HIS A 77 17.75 6.68 6.42
CA HIS A 77 17.94 6.51 7.86
C HIS A 77 19.37 6.87 8.30
N ALA A 78 20.38 6.48 7.52
CA ALA A 78 21.77 6.88 7.78
C ALA A 78 21.95 8.41 7.75
N GLU A 79 21.26 9.10 6.84
CA GLU A 79 21.27 10.57 6.76
C GLU A 79 20.36 11.26 7.80
N ASP A 80 19.30 10.59 8.26
CA ASP A 80 18.34 11.09 9.23
C ASP A 80 17.78 9.91 10.06
N PRO A 81 18.31 9.66 11.27
CA PRO A 81 17.86 8.55 12.13
C PRO A 81 16.37 8.60 12.51
N LYS A 82 15.67 9.72 12.26
CA LYS A 82 14.22 9.81 12.42
C LYS A 82 13.45 9.14 11.27
N CYS A 83 14.08 8.85 10.15
CA CYS A 83 13.51 8.02 9.09
C CYS A 83 13.35 6.57 9.57
N ASN A 84 12.45 5.82 8.93
CA ASN A 84 12.26 4.41 9.28
C ASN A 84 13.43 3.59 8.75
N LEU A 85 14.08 2.83 9.63
CA LEU A 85 14.99 1.76 9.23
C LEU A 85 14.15 0.53 8.89
N PRO A 86 14.16 0.04 7.63
CA PRO A 86 13.47 -1.20 7.28
C PRO A 86 14.20 -2.39 7.91
N VAL A 87 13.45 -3.47 8.17
CA VAL A 87 14.05 -4.76 8.50
C VAL A 87 14.79 -5.27 7.25
N PRO A 88 15.99 -5.87 7.39
CA PRO A 88 16.67 -6.52 6.29
C PRO A 88 15.73 -7.50 5.57
N ALA A 89 15.74 -7.48 4.23
CA ALA A 89 14.93 -8.43 3.50
C ALA A 89 15.49 -9.85 3.70
N PRO A 90 14.64 -10.84 3.98
CA PRO A 90 15.08 -12.22 4.02
C PRO A 90 15.51 -12.70 2.62
N PRO A 91 16.14 -13.88 2.52
CA PRO A 91 16.43 -14.52 1.24
C PRO A 91 15.18 -14.66 0.36
N PHE A 92 15.37 -14.69 -0.96
CA PHE A 92 14.25 -14.77 -1.90
C PHE A 92 13.45 -16.07 -1.72
N GLU A 93 14.14 -17.17 -1.44
CA GLU A 93 13.56 -18.49 -1.21
C GLU A 93 12.62 -18.49 0.01
N GLU A 94 12.96 -17.72 1.05
CA GLU A 94 12.10 -17.55 2.23
C GLU A 94 10.85 -16.75 1.89
N ILE A 95 10.99 -15.68 1.09
CA ILE A 95 9.85 -14.90 0.59
C ILE A 95 8.91 -15.77 -0.25
N GLN A 96 9.45 -16.56 -1.17
CA GLN A 96 8.66 -17.44 -2.03
C GLN A 96 7.89 -18.48 -1.19
N LYS A 97 8.58 -19.16 -0.25
CA LYS A 97 7.94 -20.12 0.66
C LYS A 97 6.86 -19.48 1.51
N ARG A 98 7.14 -18.29 2.07
CA ARG A 98 6.19 -17.56 2.92
C ARG A 98 4.89 -17.25 2.18
N TYR A 99 4.97 -16.64 1.00
CA TYR A 99 3.76 -16.24 0.29
C TYR A 99 3.00 -17.41 -0.34
N ALA A 100 3.70 -18.48 -0.76
CA ALA A 100 3.05 -19.74 -1.12
C ALA A 100 2.25 -20.30 0.06
N SER A 101 2.86 -20.41 1.24
CA SER A 101 2.17 -20.90 2.44
C SER A 101 0.97 -20.04 2.85
N ILE A 102 1.01 -18.73 2.66
CA ILE A 102 -0.14 -17.85 2.95
C ILE A 102 -1.27 -18.10 1.94
N LEU A 103 -0.95 -18.28 0.65
CA LEU A 103 -1.95 -18.57 -0.39
C LEU A 103 -2.63 -19.93 -0.19
N ASP A 104 -1.91 -20.92 0.34
CA ASP A 104 -2.45 -22.24 0.67
C ASP A 104 -3.33 -22.23 1.94
N SER A 105 -3.34 -21.12 2.68
CA SER A 105 -4.08 -20.97 3.93
C SER A 105 -5.36 -20.14 3.77
N GLN A 106 -6.34 -20.37 4.65
CA GLN A 106 -7.53 -19.52 4.72
C GLN A 106 -7.17 -18.13 5.29
N PRO A 107 -7.49 -17.03 4.60
CA PRO A 107 -7.06 -15.71 5.02
C PRO A 107 -7.79 -15.24 6.28
N THR A 108 -7.05 -14.97 7.35
CA THR A 108 -7.58 -14.45 8.64
C THR A 108 -7.99 -12.98 8.59
N GLU A 109 -7.50 -12.22 7.61
CA GLU A 109 -7.76 -10.80 7.38
C GLU A 109 -7.90 -10.47 5.89
N ILE A 110 -8.33 -9.25 5.54
CA ILE A 110 -8.36 -8.79 4.14
C ILE A 110 -6.96 -8.32 3.73
N PRO A 111 -6.27 -8.98 2.79
CA PRO A 111 -4.93 -8.56 2.37
C PRO A 111 -4.96 -7.17 1.73
N GLY A 112 -4.01 -6.33 2.10
CA GLY A 112 -3.93 -4.95 1.61
C GLY A 112 -4.99 -3.99 2.17
N ARG A 113 -5.77 -4.39 3.17
CA ARG A 113 -6.85 -3.55 3.74
C ARG A 113 -6.42 -2.14 4.10
N ASP A 114 -5.39 -1.99 4.92
CA ASP A 114 -4.92 -0.66 5.37
C ASP A 114 -4.27 0.13 4.20
N PHE A 115 -3.72 -0.57 3.21
CA PHE A 115 -3.20 0.02 1.98
C PHE A 115 -4.30 0.58 1.06
N LEU A 116 -5.31 -0.23 0.74
CA LEU A 116 -6.41 0.15 -0.15
C LEU A 116 -7.27 1.26 0.46
N TYR A 117 -7.55 1.21 1.77
CA TYR A 117 -8.15 2.34 2.48
C TYR A 117 -7.28 3.59 2.42
N SER A 118 -5.96 3.45 2.53
CA SER A 118 -5.04 4.60 2.47
C SER A 118 -5.00 5.24 1.09
N ILE A 119 -5.09 4.44 0.01
CA ILE A 119 -5.23 4.93 -1.38
C ILE A 119 -6.51 5.75 -1.49
N ALA A 120 -7.65 5.19 -1.12
CA ALA A 120 -8.94 5.88 -1.21
C ALA A 120 -8.96 7.18 -0.38
N TYR A 121 -8.42 7.14 0.85
CA TYR A 121 -8.42 8.30 1.74
C TYR A 121 -7.45 9.41 1.32
N ASN A 122 -6.38 9.09 0.58
CA ASN A 122 -5.44 10.11 0.06
C ASN A 122 -5.77 10.51 -1.38
N PHE A 123 -6.83 9.97 -1.97
CA PHE A 123 -7.26 10.31 -3.31
C PHE A 123 -7.70 11.76 -3.40
N ASN A 124 -7.23 12.44 -4.44
CA ASN A 124 -7.65 13.78 -4.82
C ASN A 124 -7.83 13.81 -6.35
N PRO A 125 -9.07 13.83 -6.87
CA PRO A 125 -9.32 13.77 -8.32
C PRO A 125 -8.81 15.01 -9.07
N GLN A 126 -8.56 16.13 -8.38
CA GLN A 126 -7.96 17.32 -8.98
C GLN A 126 -6.43 17.24 -9.12
N GLU A 127 -5.76 16.37 -8.36
CA GLU A 127 -4.30 16.23 -8.35
C GLU A 127 -3.81 14.90 -8.94
N GLN A 128 -4.69 13.91 -9.05
CA GLN A 128 -4.35 12.55 -9.44
C GLN A 128 -5.14 12.12 -10.67
N ASN A 129 -4.52 11.29 -11.51
CA ASN A 129 -5.16 10.73 -12.68
C ASN A 129 -6.20 9.67 -12.27
N VAL A 130 -7.48 9.98 -12.47
CA VAL A 130 -8.60 9.06 -12.20
C VAL A 130 -8.44 7.75 -12.97
N LYS A 131 -7.93 7.80 -14.20
CA LYS A 131 -7.75 6.62 -15.07
C LYS A 131 -6.77 5.61 -14.48
N ASP A 132 -5.71 6.07 -13.82
CA ASP A 132 -4.73 5.19 -13.17
C ASP A 132 -5.39 4.43 -12.00
N HIS A 133 -6.27 5.10 -11.25
CA HIS A 133 -7.04 4.49 -10.17
C HIS A 133 -8.07 3.49 -10.71
N GLU A 134 -8.85 3.84 -11.73
CA GLU A 134 -9.78 2.92 -12.41
C GLU A 134 -9.04 1.67 -12.90
N THR A 135 -7.95 1.87 -13.62
CA THR A 135 -7.11 0.79 -14.18
C THR A 135 -6.58 -0.10 -13.07
N PHE A 136 -6.09 0.48 -11.97
CA PHE A 136 -5.65 -0.28 -10.81
C PHE A 136 -6.76 -1.19 -10.25
N TRP A 137 -8.00 -0.71 -10.10
CA TRP A 137 -9.08 -1.56 -9.57
C TRP A 137 -9.56 -2.63 -10.53
N VAL A 138 -9.57 -2.35 -11.84
CA VAL A 138 -9.87 -3.37 -12.86
C VAL A 138 -8.85 -4.50 -12.78
N LEU A 139 -7.56 -4.17 -12.76
CA LEU A 139 -6.48 -5.15 -12.69
C LEU A 139 -6.47 -5.88 -11.34
N LEU A 140 -6.65 -5.14 -10.24
CA LEU A 140 -6.73 -5.71 -8.89
C LEU A 140 -7.90 -6.70 -8.77
N LYS A 141 -9.07 -6.40 -9.34
CA LYS A 141 -10.20 -7.36 -9.36
C LYS A 141 -9.81 -8.68 -10.00
N GLY A 142 -9.00 -8.66 -11.06
CA GLY A 142 -8.55 -9.86 -11.75
C GLY A 142 -7.39 -10.60 -11.09
N SER A 143 -6.64 -9.95 -10.19
CA SER A 143 -5.41 -10.49 -9.58
C SER A 143 -5.45 -10.60 -8.06
N PHE A 144 -6.57 -10.29 -7.40
CA PHE A 144 -6.63 -10.30 -5.94
C PHE A 144 -6.50 -11.74 -5.39
N PRO A 145 -5.61 -12.02 -4.42
CA PRO A 145 -5.10 -13.36 -4.11
C PRO A 145 -6.09 -14.43 -3.63
N PHE A 146 -7.30 -14.03 -3.21
CA PHE A 146 -8.25 -14.92 -2.55
C PHE A 146 -9.62 -14.85 -3.26
N PRO A 147 -10.08 -15.92 -3.95
CA PRO A 147 -11.32 -15.92 -4.72
C PRO A 147 -12.56 -15.47 -3.91
N GLU A 148 -12.64 -15.87 -2.64
CA GLU A 148 -13.72 -15.53 -1.72
C GLU A 148 -13.81 -14.02 -1.43
N PHE A 149 -12.69 -13.29 -1.52
CA PHE A 149 -12.68 -11.84 -1.44
C PHE A 149 -12.77 -11.20 -2.83
N ARG A 150 -12.14 -11.78 -3.84
CA ARG A 150 -12.10 -11.29 -5.23
C ARG A 150 -13.49 -11.01 -5.78
N LYS A 151 -14.47 -11.89 -5.51
CA LYS A 151 -15.87 -11.74 -5.96
C LYS A 151 -16.55 -10.46 -5.45
N HIS A 152 -16.05 -9.86 -4.37
CA HIS A 152 -16.60 -8.64 -3.79
C HIS A 152 -15.91 -7.37 -4.30
N ILE A 153 -14.86 -7.49 -5.11
CA ILE A 153 -14.17 -6.34 -5.68
C ILE A 153 -14.96 -5.78 -6.87
N SER A 154 -15.33 -4.51 -6.75
CA SER A 154 -15.95 -3.69 -7.77
C SER A 154 -15.11 -2.44 -8.04
N ILE A 155 -15.36 -1.77 -9.16
CA ILE A 155 -14.71 -0.49 -9.46
C ILE A 155 -15.33 0.59 -8.56
N PRO A 156 -14.53 1.31 -7.75
CA PRO A 156 -15.03 2.39 -6.90
C PRO A 156 -15.54 3.61 -7.68
N TRP A 157 -16.27 4.46 -6.97
CA TRP A 157 -16.62 5.80 -7.44
C TRP A 157 -15.48 6.77 -7.15
N PHE A 158 -15.04 7.53 -8.17
CA PHE A 158 -13.89 8.44 -8.07
C PHE A 158 -14.25 9.93 -8.12
N ASN A 159 -15.52 10.29 -7.90
CA ASN A 159 -15.98 11.68 -7.91
C ASN A 159 -15.35 12.50 -6.77
N SER A 160 -15.14 11.87 -5.61
CA SER A 160 -14.50 12.48 -4.47
C SER A 160 -13.74 11.45 -3.63
N ARG A 161 -12.90 11.93 -2.72
CA ARG A 161 -12.28 11.12 -1.66
C ARG A 161 -13.34 10.34 -0.84
N SER A 162 -14.47 10.97 -0.56
CA SER A 162 -15.53 10.38 0.27
C SER A 162 -16.20 9.22 -0.45
N ASP A 163 -16.51 9.38 -1.74
CA ASP A 163 -17.13 8.35 -2.57
C ASP A 163 -16.23 7.13 -2.73
N TYR A 164 -14.94 7.38 -2.99
CA TYR A 164 -13.96 6.31 -3.10
C TYR A 164 -13.80 5.57 -1.78
N LEU A 165 -13.68 6.29 -0.66
CA LEU A 165 -13.57 5.67 0.65
C LEU A 165 -14.82 4.85 1.01
N PHE A 166 -16.01 5.37 0.75
CA PHE A 166 -17.28 4.68 0.96
C PHE A 166 -17.39 3.42 0.12
N SER A 167 -16.98 3.47 -1.15
CA SER A 167 -16.95 2.32 -2.06
C SER A 167 -16.04 1.21 -1.52
N VAL A 168 -14.81 1.55 -1.11
CA VAL A 168 -13.85 0.59 -0.53
C VAL A 168 -14.40 0.00 0.76
N HIS A 169 -15.00 0.83 1.61
CA HIS A 169 -15.61 0.36 2.85
C HIS A 169 -16.74 -0.64 2.60
N THR A 170 -17.64 -0.34 1.68
CA THR A 170 -18.76 -1.22 1.30
C THR A 170 -18.26 -2.56 0.79
N MET A 171 -17.20 -2.59 -0.05
CA MET A 171 -16.59 -3.84 -0.51
C MET A 171 -16.04 -4.66 0.67
N PHE A 172 -15.29 -4.02 1.57
CA PHE A 172 -14.65 -4.74 2.67
C PHE A 172 -15.64 -5.23 3.72
N SER A 173 -16.73 -4.51 3.96
CA SER A 173 -17.82 -4.96 4.84
C SER A 173 -18.54 -6.21 4.31
N LYS A 174 -18.50 -6.47 3.01
CA LYS A 174 -18.98 -7.72 2.41
C LYS A 174 -17.99 -8.88 2.54
N MET A 175 -16.69 -8.57 2.69
CA MET A 175 -15.63 -9.58 2.84
C MET A 175 -15.50 -10.05 4.29
N LYS A 176 -15.41 -9.11 5.24
CA LYS A 176 -15.27 -9.36 6.68
C LYS A 176 -15.88 -8.22 7.51
N PRO A 177 -16.35 -8.48 8.75
CA PRO A 177 -16.83 -7.42 9.64
C PRO A 177 -15.84 -6.26 9.76
N GLN A 178 -16.33 -5.04 9.56
CA GLN A 178 -15.54 -3.81 9.66
C GLN A 178 -16.04 -2.94 10.80
N LYS A 179 -15.13 -2.14 11.38
CA LYS A 179 -15.53 -0.97 12.17
C LYS A 179 -16.32 -0.01 11.30
N SER A 180 -17.13 0.85 11.92
CA SER A 180 -17.89 1.88 11.19
C SER A 180 -16.98 2.74 10.31
N LEU A 181 -17.53 3.22 9.19
CA LEU A 181 -16.82 4.12 8.27
C LEU A 181 -16.22 5.33 8.99
N GLN A 182 -16.95 5.90 9.96
CA GLN A 182 -16.46 7.00 10.78
C GLN A 182 -15.21 6.61 11.58
N SER A 183 -15.21 5.44 12.22
CA SER A 183 -14.05 4.93 12.97
C SER A 183 -12.85 4.69 12.06
N ILE A 184 -13.09 4.12 10.87
CA ILE A 184 -12.05 3.93 9.85
C ILE A 184 -11.49 5.28 9.38
N ALA A 185 -12.35 6.26 9.08
CA ALA A 185 -11.94 7.59 8.66
C ALA A 185 -11.13 8.32 9.75
N GLN A 186 -11.49 8.18 11.02
CA GLN A 186 -10.72 8.71 12.15
C GLN A 186 -9.34 8.05 12.27
N GLN A 187 -9.27 6.72 12.11
CA GLN A 187 -8.00 5.99 12.08
C GLN A 187 -7.11 6.48 10.92
N LEU A 188 -7.67 6.63 9.72
CA LEU A 188 -6.94 7.12 8.54
C LEU A 188 -6.49 8.58 8.73
N ALA A 189 -7.32 9.42 9.34
CA ALA A 189 -6.97 10.79 9.70
C ALA A 189 -5.79 10.83 10.69
N TYR A 190 -5.76 9.92 11.67
CA TYR A 190 -4.64 9.79 12.60
C TYR A 190 -3.31 9.56 11.88
N TYR A 191 -3.29 8.74 10.82
CA TYR A 191 -2.11 8.45 9.99
C TYR A 191 -1.91 9.38 8.79
N LYS A 192 -2.82 10.34 8.55
CA LYS A 192 -2.67 11.33 7.48
C LYS A 192 -1.41 12.16 7.71
N SER A 193 -0.65 12.35 6.65
CA SER A 193 0.57 13.14 6.64
C SER A 193 0.29 14.59 6.25
N GLY A 194 0.95 15.56 6.88
CA GLY A 194 0.76 17.00 6.61
C GLY A 194 1.50 17.54 5.37
N CYS A 195 1.76 16.68 4.40
CA CYS A 195 2.53 16.99 3.18
C CYS A 195 1.75 17.77 2.13
N THR A 196 0.57 18.24 2.50
CA THR A 196 -0.35 19.03 1.69
C THR A 196 0.09 20.49 1.56
N LYS A 197 0.90 21.02 2.49
CA LYS A 197 1.43 22.38 2.36
C LYS A 197 2.48 22.45 1.25
N LYS A 198 2.37 23.42 0.32
CA LYS A 198 3.38 23.69 -0.74
C LYS A 198 4.78 23.93 -0.15
N THR A 199 4.86 24.46 1.07
CA THR A 199 6.11 24.71 1.82
C THR A 199 6.75 23.46 2.43
N TYR A 200 6.13 22.28 2.27
CA TYR A 200 6.62 21.04 2.84
C TYR A 200 7.87 20.53 2.09
N LYS A 201 9.04 20.64 2.72
CA LYS A 201 10.32 20.07 2.26
C LYS A 201 10.70 18.81 3.07
N GLY A 202 9.98 17.70 2.92
CA GLY A 202 10.30 16.44 3.62
C GLY A 202 10.68 15.30 2.67
N LYS A 203 11.52 14.37 3.16
CA LYS A 203 11.96 13.17 2.42
C LYS A 203 10.92 12.04 2.40
N THR A 204 9.98 12.06 3.35
CA THR A 204 8.87 11.12 3.50
C THR A 204 7.62 11.86 3.97
N CYS A 205 6.44 11.24 3.86
CA CYS A 205 5.20 11.91 4.23
C CYS A 205 4.96 11.95 5.77
N LYS A 206 5.73 12.77 6.53
CA LYS A 206 5.65 12.80 8.02
C LYS A 206 5.50 14.18 8.71
N LYS A 207 5.78 15.33 8.09
CA LYS A 207 5.67 16.67 8.75
C LYS A 207 4.22 17.20 8.67
N VAL A 208 3.76 18.02 9.61
CA VAL A 208 2.59 18.92 9.45
C VAL A 208 3.07 20.33 9.81
N GLY A 209 2.33 21.34 9.36
CA GLY A 209 2.71 22.75 9.23
C GLY A 209 3.36 23.52 10.38
N THR A 210 3.65 22.92 11.53
CA THR A 210 4.27 23.56 12.70
C THR A 210 5.32 22.68 13.42
N GLY A 211 5.68 21.49 12.90
CA GLY A 211 6.68 20.63 13.56
C GLY A 211 6.84 19.21 12.99
N TYR A 212 7.69 18.39 13.62
CA TYR A 212 7.70 16.94 13.40
C TYR A 212 6.35 16.38 13.88
N THR A 213 5.77 15.46 13.08
CA THR A 213 4.57 14.63 13.29
C THR A 213 3.95 14.65 14.69
N LYS A 214 2.62 14.52 14.81
CA LYS A 214 2.01 13.82 15.97
C LYS A 214 2.96 12.68 16.33
N ASN A 215 3.58 12.68 17.50
CA ASN A 215 4.68 11.76 17.79
C ASN A 215 4.06 10.36 17.92
N ARG A 216 3.77 9.73 16.78
CA ARG A 216 3.00 8.50 16.70
C ARG A 216 3.89 7.43 17.30
N ASP A 217 3.34 6.73 18.28
CA ASP A 217 4.04 5.62 18.89
C ASP A 217 4.32 4.57 17.81
N ARG A 218 5.62 4.39 17.51
CA ARG A 218 6.11 3.43 16.53
C ARG A 218 5.79 2.00 16.94
N LYS A 219 5.92 1.66 18.22
CA LYS A 219 5.62 0.33 18.75
C LYS A 219 4.13 0.04 18.65
N ARG A 220 3.28 1.03 18.96
CA ARG A 220 1.83 0.89 18.78
C ARG A 220 1.45 0.74 17.31
N THR A 221 2.04 1.55 16.42
CA THR A 221 1.78 1.46 14.98
C THR A 221 2.20 0.10 14.43
N TYR A 222 3.40 -0.37 14.82
CA TYR A 222 3.91 -1.69 14.42
C TYR A 222 2.98 -2.82 14.87
N ARG A 223 2.62 -2.87 16.17
CA ARG A 223 1.70 -3.89 16.71
C ARG A 223 0.38 -3.92 15.95
N LEU A 224 -0.22 -2.74 15.71
CA LEU A 224 -1.50 -2.62 15.01
C LEU A 224 -1.43 -3.10 13.56
N THR A 225 -0.38 -2.74 12.83
CA THR A 225 -0.28 -3.08 11.41
C THR A 225 0.09 -4.54 11.22
N HIS A 226 0.96 -5.10 12.07
CA HIS A 226 1.41 -6.48 11.97
C HIS A 226 0.36 -7.47 12.48
N SER A 227 -0.49 -7.08 13.43
CA SER A 227 -1.62 -7.91 13.87
C SER A 227 -2.72 -8.07 12.81
N ARG A 228 -2.63 -7.34 11.69
CA ARG A 228 -3.60 -7.37 10.58
C ARG A 228 -3.01 -7.96 9.30
N LEU A 229 -1.79 -8.46 9.37
CA LEU A 229 -1.17 -9.21 8.29
C LEU A 229 -1.60 -10.67 8.39
N LEU A 230 -1.75 -11.30 7.24
CA LEU A 230 -1.84 -12.76 7.10
C LEU A 230 -0.53 -13.45 7.47
#